data_AF-A0A3D8TRT6-F1
#
_entry.id   AF-A0A3D8TRT6-F1
#
_cell.length_a   1.000
_cell.length_b   1.000
_cell.length_c   1.000
_cell.angle_alpha   90.00
_cell.angle_beta   90.00
_cell.angle_gamma   90.00
#
_symmetry.space_group_name_H-M   'P 1'
#
loop_
_entity.id
_entity.type
_entity.pdbx_description
1 polymer ?
#
loop_
_entity_poly.entity_id
_entity_poly.type
_entity_poly.pdbx_seq_one_letter_code
_entity_poly.pdbx_strand_id
1 'polypeptide(L)'
;MTTTTRNIIEELRRAATEQGTGEAVRTIAGPALETWMRALDGKDADPERLDDLATLMTARLSIRDAALIAAVEPKLDTATVIDMAARPHSFNNKTLLTETLNAAFDDPHIRPD
;
A
#
# COMPACT_ATOMS: atom_id res chain seq x y z
N MET A 1 1.06 -7.61 -32.30
CA MET A 1 1.27 -6.57 -31.27
C MET A 1 2.13 -7.20 -30.19
N THR A 2 3.36 -6.74 -30.00
CA THR A 2 4.21 -7.20 -28.89
C THR A 2 3.70 -6.55 -27.62
N THR A 3 3.02 -7.32 -26.78
CA THR A 3 2.73 -6.91 -25.40
C THR A 3 4.07 -6.85 -24.68
N THR A 4 4.69 -5.67 -24.64
CA THR A 4 5.84 -5.43 -23.78
C THR A 4 5.35 -5.67 -22.36
N THR A 5 5.74 -6.78 -21.75
CA THR A 5 5.45 -7.08 -20.34
C THR A 5 5.97 -5.90 -19.52
N ARG A 6 5.05 -5.08 -18.98
CA ARG A 6 5.38 -3.95 -18.12
C ARG A 6 6.14 -4.49 -16.91
N ASN A 7 7.40 -4.08 -16.71
CA ASN A 7 8.15 -4.45 -15.51
C ASN A 7 8.02 -3.34 -14.47
N ILE A 8 6.94 -3.39 -13.70
CA ILE A 8 6.58 -2.36 -12.72
C ILE A 8 7.64 -2.19 -11.60
N ILE A 9 8.43 -3.22 -11.31
CA ILE A 9 9.55 -3.13 -10.36
C ILE A 9 10.67 -2.24 -10.91
N GLU A 10 11.01 -2.41 -12.19
CA GLU A 10 12.03 -1.56 -12.83
C GLU A 10 11.53 -0.13 -12.99
N GLU A 11 10.23 0.07 -13.24
CA GLU A 11 9.61 1.41 -13.22
C GLU A 11 9.70 2.07 -11.84
N LEU A 12 9.39 1.33 -10.77
CA LEU A 12 9.54 1.79 -9.39
C LEU A 12 10.99 2.13 -9.06
N ARG A 13 11.95 1.31 -9.50
CA ARG A 13 13.38 1.55 -9.27
C ARG A 13 13.86 2.80 -9.99
N ARG A 14 13.53 2.94 -11.27
CA ARG A 14 13.87 4.13 -12.07
C ARG A 14 13.28 5.39 -11.46
N ALA A 15 11.98 5.38 -11.14
CA ALA A 15 11.33 6.50 -10.47
C ALA A 15 12.00 6.80 -9.12
N ALA A 16 12.37 5.79 -8.32
CA ALA A 16 13.02 6.04 -7.04
C ALA A 16 14.37 6.77 -7.17
N THR A 17 15.10 6.52 -8.26
CA THR A 17 16.34 7.23 -8.60
C THR A 17 16.07 8.66 -9.09
N GLU A 18 15.02 8.87 -9.88
CA GLU A 18 14.74 10.15 -10.56
C GLU A 18 14.00 11.16 -9.66
N GLN A 19 12.97 10.72 -8.95
CA GLN A 19 12.06 11.57 -8.15
C GLN A 19 12.17 11.32 -6.64
N GLY A 20 13.01 10.38 -6.24
CA GLY A 20 13.14 9.97 -4.85
C GLY A 20 12.13 8.90 -4.45
N THR A 21 12.51 8.14 -3.41
CA THR A 21 11.80 6.94 -2.97
C THR A 21 10.32 7.16 -2.66
N GLY A 22 9.99 8.19 -1.87
CA GLY A 22 8.61 8.39 -1.45
C GLY A 22 7.71 8.76 -2.62
N GLU A 23 8.19 9.64 -3.50
CA GLU A 23 7.42 10.04 -4.67
C GLU A 23 7.26 8.89 -5.66
N ALA A 24 8.30 8.07 -5.87
CA ALA A 24 8.21 6.85 -6.67
C ALA A 24 7.12 5.90 -6.18
N VAL A 25 7.00 5.71 -4.87
CA VAL A 25 5.92 4.89 -4.30
C VAL A 25 4.56 5.52 -4.57
N ARG A 26 4.38 6.83 -4.39
CA ARG A 26 3.11 7.49 -4.69
C ARG A 26 2.70 7.33 -6.16
N THR A 27 3.63 7.57 -7.07
CA THR A 27 3.35 7.51 -8.51
C THR A 27 3.10 6.09 -9.00
N ILE A 28 3.92 5.12 -8.58
CA ILE A 28 3.90 3.76 -9.14
C ILE A 28 2.95 2.84 -8.36
N ALA A 29 2.96 2.90 -7.03
CA ALA A 29 2.15 2.02 -6.18
C ALA A 29 0.80 2.64 -5.76
N GLY A 30 0.66 3.96 -5.83
CA GLY A 30 -0.57 4.67 -5.45
C GLY A 30 -1.83 4.13 -6.12
N PRO A 31 -1.87 3.97 -7.46
CA PRO A 31 -3.05 3.43 -8.15
C PRO A 31 -3.42 2.00 -7.73
N ALA A 32 -2.42 1.17 -7.45
CA ALA A 32 -2.60 -0.21 -7.02
C ALA A 32 -3.13 -0.26 -5.57
N LEU A 33 -2.63 0.61 -4.69
CA LEU A 33 -3.14 0.80 -3.33
C LEU A 33 -4.56 1.37 -3.32
N GLU A 34 -4.90 2.30 -4.21
CA GLU A 34 -6.27 2.80 -4.35
C GLU A 34 -7.24 1.69 -4.77
N THR A 35 -6.81 0.84 -5.71
CA THR A 35 -7.60 -0.33 -6.13
C THR A 35 -7.80 -1.32 -4.98
N TRP A 36 -6.78 -1.53 -4.16
CA TRP A 36 -6.87 -2.33 -2.95
C TRP A 36 -7.87 -1.76 -1.93
N MET A 37 -7.83 -0.45 -1.66
CA MET A 37 -8.80 0.20 -0.77
C MET A 37 -10.24 0.00 -1.25
N ARG A 38 -10.47 0.10 -2.56
CA ARG A 38 -11.80 -0.18 -3.15
C ARG A 38 -12.21 -1.64 -2.96
N ALA A 39 -11.29 -2.58 -3.13
CA ALA A 39 -11.57 -4.00 -2.92
C ALA A 39 -11.94 -4.30 -1.46
N LEU A 40 -11.24 -3.67 -0.49
CA LEU A 40 -11.57 -3.78 0.94
C LEU A 40 -12.97 -3.22 1.27
N ASP A 41 -13.39 -2.15 0.58
CA ASP A 41 -14.75 -1.62 0.66
C ASP A 41 -15.83 -2.52 0.00
N GLY A 42 -15.46 -3.68 -0.54
CA GLY A 42 -16.36 -4.57 -1.28
C GLY A 42 -16.77 -4.02 -2.66
N LYS A 43 -16.04 -3.05 -3.20
CA LYS A 43 -16.28 -2.47 -4.53
C LYS A 43 -15.51 -3.24 -5.59
N ASP A 44 -15.98 -3.12 -6.84
CA ASP A 44 -15.29 -3.68 -7.99
C ASP A 44 -13.88 -3.07 -8.12
N ALA A 45 -12.92 -3.96 -8.40
CA ALA A 45 -11.49 -3.71 -8.36
C ALA A 45 -10.82 -4.37 -9.56
N ASP A 46 -9.98 -3.60 -10.26
CA ASP A 46 -9.24 -4.06 -11.43
C ASP A 46 -8.23 -5.17 -11.05
N PRO A 47 -8.41 -6.42 -11.52
CA PRO A 47 -7.52 -7.52 -11.17
C PRO A 47 -6.07 -7.28 -11.58
N GLU A 48 -5.82 -6.60 -12.71
CA GLU A 48 -4.45 -6.32 -13.17
C GLU A 48 -3.72 -5.39 -12.19
N ARG A 49 -4.45 -4.48 -11.53
CA ARG A 49 -3.88 -3.57 -10.51
C ARG A 49 -3.60 -4.27 -9.19
N LEU A 50 -4.37 -5.30 -8.87
CA LEU A 50 -4.10 -6.14 -7.69
C LEU A 50 -2.86 -7.03 -7.94
N ASP A 51 -2.66 -7.51 -9.16
CA ASP A 51 -1.44 -8.22 -9.57
C ASP A 51 -0.20 -7.31 -9.55
N ASP A 52 -0.34 -6.07 -10.03
CA ASP A 52 0.67 -5.01 -9.90
C ASP A 52 1.01 -4.78 -8.42
N LEU A 53 0.01 -4.69 -7.53
CA LEU A 53 0.22 -4.52 -6.09
C LEU A 53 1.01 -5.68 -5.49
N ALA A 54 0.61 -6.91 -5.78
CA ALA A 54 1.30 -8.10 -5.30
C ALA A 54 2.78 -8.10 -5.73
N THR A 55 3.03 -7.73 -6.99
CA THR A 55 4.39 -7.59 -7.52
C THR A 55 5.17 -6.50 -6.78
N LEU A 56 4.57 -5.33 -6.55
CA LEU A 56 5.21 -4.21 -5.84
C LEU A 56 5.51 -4.53 -4.36
N MET A 57 4.67 -5.32 -3.69
CA MET A 57 4.90 -5.79 -2.32
C MET A 57 6.17 -6.65 -2.20
N THR A 58 6.56 -7.38 -3.25
CA THR A 58 7.83 -8.12 -3.29
C THR A 58 9.04 -7.19 -3.38
N ALA A 59 8.86 -6.00 -3.97
CA ALA A 59 9.93 -5.04 -4.17
C ALA A 59 10.13 -4.09 -2.98
N ARG A 60 9.06 -3.77 -2.23
CA ARG A 60 9.12 -2.88 -1.05
C ARG A 60 8.17 -3.33 0.06
N LEU A 61 8.76 -3.63 1.22
CA LEU A 61 8.02 -3.99 2.43
C LEU A 61 7.02 -2.91 2.87
N SER A 62 7.37 -1.62 2.74
CA SER A 62 6.47 -0.54 3.16
C SER A 62 5.14 -0.51 2.40
N ILE A 63 5.11 -0.97 1.15
CA ILE A 63 3.87 -1.09 0.36
C ILE A 63 2.99 -2.20 0.93
N ARG A 64 3.60 -3.35 1.24
CA ARG A 64 2.91 -4.48 1.87
C ARG A 64 2.35 -4.11 3.24
N ASP A 65 3.17 -3.47 4.06
CA ASP A 65 2.77 -3.11 5.43
C ASP A 65 1.61 -2.09 5.41
N ALA A 66 1.63 -1.12 4.48
CA ALA A 66 0.51 -0.19 4.30
C ALA A 66 -0.79 -0.89 3.86
N ALA A 67 -0.72 -1.83 2.91
CA ALA A 67 -1.88 -2.57 2.45
C ALA A 67 -2.46 -3.49 3.55
N LEU A 68 -1.60 -4.11 4.38
CA LEU A 68 -2.04 -4.89 5.53
C LEU A 68 -2.75 -4.02 6.56
N ILE A 69 -2.19 -2.83 6.85
CA ILE A 69 -2.81 -1.91 7.80
C ILE A 69 -4.16 -1.40 7.32
N ALA A 70 -4.31 -1.14 6.03
CA ALA A 70 -5.61 -0.81 5.44
C ALA A 70 -6.66 -1.91 5.66
N ALA A 71 -6.27 -3.19 5.64
CA ALA A 71 -7.18 -4.29 5.90
C ALA A 71 -7.57 -4.42 7.38
N VAL A 72 -6.67 -4.01 8.28
CA VAL A 72 -6.88 -4.07 9.74
C VAL A 72 -7.71 -2.88 10.22
N GLU A 73 -7.47 -1.67 9.68
CA GLU A 73 -8.24 -0.47 10.00
C GLU A 73 -8.96 0.05 8.74
N PRO A 74 -10.20 -0.39 8.49
CA PRO A 74 -10.96 -0.02 7.30
C PRO A 74 -11.35 1.47 7.26
N LYS A 75 -11.17 2.23 8.35
CA LYS A 75 -11.46 3.67 8.37
C LYS A 75 -10.31 4.53 7.83
N LEU A 76 -9.15 3.95 7.54
CA LEU A 76 -8.05 4.71 6.94
C LEU A 76 -8.43 5.19 5.54
N ASP A 77 -8.17 6.46 5.26
CA ASP A 77 -8.34 6.98 3.91
C ASP A 77 -7.18 6.56 2.99
N THR A 78 -7.45 6.49 1.70
CA THR A 78 -6.47 6.08 0.68
C THR A 78 -5.20 6.94 0.69
N ALA A 79 -5.32 8.26 0.95
CA ALA A 79 -4.15 9.15 0.93
C ALA A 79 -3.21 8.85 2.11
N THR A 80 -3.77 8.56 3.28
CA THR A 80 -3.02 8.09 4.45
C THR A 80 -2.31 6.77 4.14
N VAL A 81 -2.99 5.78 3.57
CA VAL A 81 -2.36 4.48 3.23
C VAL A 81 -1.21 4.65 2.23
N ILE A 82 -1.39 5.50 1.21
CA ILE A 82 -0.33 5.82 0.25
C ILE A 82 0.84 6.55 0.93
N ASP A 83 0.58 7.48 1.85
CA ASP A 83 1.65 8.17 2.57
C ASP A 83 2.41 7.23 3.53
N MET A 84 1.72 6.28 4.17
CA MET A 84 2.36 5.23 4.97
C MET A 84 3.32 4.39 4.13
N ALA A 85 2.91 4.00 2.92
CA ALA A 85 3.77 3.27 1.99
C ALA A 85 4.97 4.11 1.52
N ALA A 86 4.75 5.39 1.23
CA ALA A 86 5.74 6.31 0.67
C ALA A 86 6.74 6.84 1.72
N ARG A 87 6.30 7.01 2.96
CA ARG A 87 7.06 7.59 4.08
C ARG A 87 6.93 6.72 5.34
N PRO A 88 7.38 5.46 5.31
CA PRO A 88 7.23 4.54 6.43
C PRO A 88 7.98 4.98 7.69
N HIS A 89 8.97 5.85 7.54
CA HIS A 89 9.78 6.37 8.66
C HIS A 89 9.28 7.70 9.22
N SER A 90 8.19 8.27 8.67
CA SER A 90 7.62 9.49 9.23
C SER A 90 7.15 9.23 10.67
N PHE A 91 7.27 10.23 11.54
CA PHE A 91 6.82 10.09 12.93
C PHE A 91 5.33 9.74 12.98
N ASN A 92 4.51 10.48 12.23
CA ASN A 92 3.06 10.27 12.18
C ASN A 92 2.70 8.86 11.69
N ASN A 93 3.33 8.35 10.64
CA ASN A 93 3.01 7.02 10.10
C ASN A 93 3.44 5.90 11.04
N LYS A 94 4.53 6.07 11.79
CA LYS A 94 4.94 5.11 12.83
C LYS A 94 3.97 5.11 14.02
N THR A 95 3.56 6.29 14.47
CA THR A 95 2.58 6.42 15.56
C THR A 95 1.26 5.76 15.16
N LEU A 96 0.72 6.11 13.99
CA LEU A 96 -0.51 5.53 13.46
C LEU A 96 -0.41 4.01 13.32
N LEU A 97 0.67 3.50 12.71
CA LEU A 97 0.93 2.07 12.59
C LEU A 97 0.87 1.36 13.96
N THR A 98 1.54 1.94 14.96
CA THR A 98 1.62 1.35 16.31
C THR A 98 0.25 1.36 16.99
N GLU A 99 -0.48 2.48 16.90
CA GLU A 99 -1.81 2.63 17.48
C GLU A 99 -2.82 1.67 16.84
N THR A 100 -2.82 1.57 15.51
CA THR A 100 -3.69 0.63 14.77
C THR A 100 -3.41 -0.82 15.15
N LEU A 101 -2.15 -1.23 15.21
CA LEU A 101 -1.80 -2.60 15.59
C LEU A 101 -2.18 -2.90 17.03
N ASN A 102 -1.90 -2.00 17.97
CA ASN A 102 -2.29 -2.19 19.37
C ASN A 102 -3.81 -2.33 19.50
N ALA A 103 -4.58 -1.46 18.85
CA ALA A 103 -6.05 -1.54 18.87
C ALA A 103 -6.56 -2.87 18.32
N ALA A 104 -5.99 -3.36 17.21
CA ALA A 104 -6.40 -4.62 16.59
C ALA A 104 -6.11 -5.86 17.46
N PHE A 105 -5.05 -5.84 18.27
CA PHE A 105 -4.69 -6.97 19.13
C PHE A 105 -5.31 -6.90 20.54
N ASP A 106 -5.55 -5.68 21.05
CA ASP A 106 -6.04 -5.44 22.41
C ASP A 106 -7.56 -5.28 22.49
N ASP A 107 -8.25 -4.93 21.41
CA ASP A 107 -9.71 -4.82 21.40
C ASP A 107 -10.38 -6.20 21.13
N PRO A 108 -11.11 -6.77 22.10
CA PRO A 108 -11.80 -8.04 21.94
C PRO A 108 -12.86 -8.05 20.82
N HIS A 109 -13.31 -6.90 20.34
CA HIS A 109 -14.33 -6.77 19.29
C HIS A 109 -13.75 -6.71 17.86
N ILE A 110 -12.43 -6.52 17.73
CA ILE A 110 -11.71 -6.41 16.44
C ILE A 110 -10.68 -7.54 16.28
N ARG A 111 -10.51 -8.37 17.31
CA ARG A 111 -9.61 -9.51 17.28
C ARG A 111 -10.01 -10.48 16.16
N PRO A 112 -9.10 -10.82 15.23
CA PRO A 112 -9.32 -11.94 14.33
C PRO A 112 -9.54 -13.21 15.16
N ASP A 113 -10.47 -14.04 14.72
CA ASP A 113 -10.81 -15.34 15.33
C ASP A 113 -9.63 -16.32 15.42
#